data_AF-A0A6G7YQP6-F1
#
_entry.id   AF-A0A6G7YQP6-F1
#
_cell.length_a   1.000
_cell.length_b   1.000
_cell.length_c   1.000
_cell.angle_alpha   90.00
_cell.angle_beta   90.00
_cell.angle_gamma   90.00
#
_symmetry.space_group_name_H-M   'P 1'
#
loop_
_entity.id
_entity.type
_entity.pdbx_description
1 polymer ?
#
loop_
_entity_poly.entity_id
_entity_poly.type
_entity_poly.pdbx_seq_one_letter_code
_entity_poly.pdbx_strand_id
1 'polypeptide(L)' 'MTISTRLGEIDTYRARAAECRAQADEATLQNVKDRCLRAEEAWTGMAQRLERHEKLKAVAAPSVEAVAE' A
#
# COMPACT_ATOMS: atom_id res chain seq x y z
N MET A 1 2.31 3.24 -17.54
CA MET A 1 2.87 2.90 -16.21
C MET A 1 2.64 1.41 -15.94
N THR A 2 3.72 0.62 -16.00
CA THR A 2 3.76 -0.85 -16.01
C THR A 2 3.59 -1.45 -14.61
N ILE A 3 3.21 -2.73 -14.50
CA ILE A 3 2.96 -3.44 -13.23
C ILE A 3 4.17 -3.38 -12.29
N SER A 4 5.39 -3.48 -12.83
CA SER A 4 6.63 -3.41 -12.05
C SER A 4 6.82 -2.08 -11.30
N THR A 5 6.32 -0.96 -11.85
CA THR A 5 6.38 0.34 -11.15
C THR A 5 5.46 0.34 -9.93
N ARG A 6 4.24 -0.20 -10.07
CA ARG A 6 3.27 -0.24 -8.97
C ARG A 6 3.66 -1.19 -7.85
N LEU A 7 4.34 -2.29 -8.17
CA LEU A 7 4.89 -3.17 -7.14
C LEU A 7 5.94 -2.45 -6.28
N GLY A 8 6.85 -1.68 -6.91
CA GLY A 8 7.82 -0.85 -6.19
C GLY A 8 7.19 0.25 -5.33
N GLU A 9 6.05 0.82 -5.77
CA GLU A 9 5.28 1.78 -4.97
C GLU A 9 4.65 1.11 -3.73
N ILE A 10 4.10 -0.11 -3.88
CA ILE A 10 3.55 -0.90 -2.76
C ILE A 10 4.63 -1.17 -1.71
N ASP A 11 5.81 -1.62 -2.14
CA ASP A 11 6.93 -1.92 -1.24
C ASP A 11 7.41 -0.67 -0.51
N THR A 12 7.47 0.47 -1.22
CA THR A 12 7.82 1.76 -0.62
C THR A 12 6.82 2.17 0.46
N TYR A 13 5.51 2.05 0.20
CA TYR A 13 4.49 2.37 1.19
C TYR A 13 4.55 1.44 2.40
N ARG A 14 4.83 0.15 2.20
CA ARG A 14 5.03 -0.79 3.32
C ARG A 14 6.27 -0.48 4.15
N ALA A 15 7.37 -0.10 3.51
CA ALA A 15 8.57 0.34 4.22
C ALA A 15 8.29 1.56 5.10
N ARG A 16 7.57 2.56 4.57
CA ARG A 16 7.15 3.75 5.35
C ARG A 16 6.20 3.41 6.49
N ALA A 17 5.26 2.49 6.28
CA ALA A 17 4.38 2.02 7.35
C ALA A 17 5.19 1.37 8.49
N ALA A 18 6.16 0.51 8.16
CA ALA A 18 7.04 -0.13 9.14
C ALA A 18 7.92 0.88 9.89
N GLU A 19 8.48 1.89 9.20
CA GLU A 19 9.22 2.99 9.83
C GLU A 19 8.35 3.75 10.84
N CYS A 20 7.12 4.13 10.43
CA CYS A 20 6.18 4.81 11.33
C CYS A 20 5.81 3.93 12.53
N ARG A 21 5.69 2.62 12.36
CA ARG A 21 5.42 1.70 13.47
C ARG A 21 6.59 1.65 14.45
N ALA A 22 7.81 1.51 13.96
CA ALA A 22 9.01 1.52 14.80
C ALA A 22 9.12 2.83 15.59
N GLN A 23 8.86 3.97 14.95
CA GLN A 23 8.82 5.27 15.63
C GLN A 23 7.72 5.36 16.70
N ALA A 24 6.56 4.75 16.47
CA ALA A 24 5.48 4.69 17.46
C ALA A 24 5.87 3.83 18.67
N ASP A 25 6.64 2.77 18.46
CA ASP A 25 7.12 1.88 19.51
C ASP A 25 8.24 2.52 20.35
N GLU A 26 9.09 3.35 19.73
CA GLU A 26 10.13 4.14 20.42
C GLU A 26 9.59 5.41 21.11
N ALA A 27 8.43 5.91 20.69
CA ALA A 27 7.86 7.14 21.21
C ALA A 27 7.45 7.02 22.69
N THR A 28 8.03 7.89 23.52
CA THR A 28 7.69 7.99 24.95
C THR A 28 6.47 8.87 25.23
N LEU A 29 6.14 9.77 24.30
CA LEU A 29 4.97 10.65 24.40
C LEU A 29 3.80 10.09 23.60
N GLN A 30 2.62 10.01 24.24
CA GLN A 30 1.42 9.44 23.62
C GLN A 30 1.00 10.19 22.35
N ASN A 31 1.08 11.52 22.33
CA ASN A 31 0.73 12.32 21.17
C ASN A 31 1.64 12.05 19.95
N VAL A 32 2.91 11.74 20.19
CA VAL A 32 3.87 11.34 19.15
C VAL A 32 3.53 9.94 18.65
N LYS A 33 3.28 9.00 19.57
CA LYS A 33 2.84 7.63 19.24
C LYS A 33 1.58 7.63 18.38
N ASP A 34 0.56 8.38 18.77
CA ASP A 34 -0.71 8.47 18.04
C ASP A 34 -0.54 9.10 16.65
N ARG A 35 0.39 10.04 16.50
CA ARG A 35 0.72 10.61 15.19
C ARG A 35 1.42 9.59 14.29
N CYS A 36 2.38 8.85 14.84
CA CYS A 36 3.10 7.81 14.13
C CYS A 36 2.18 6.66 13.70
N LEU A 37 1.25 6.22 14.57
CA LEU A 37 0.25 5.20 14.22
C LEU A 37 -0.71 5.68 13.13
N ARG A 38 -1.20 6.93 13.19
CA ARG A 38 -2.02 7.49 12.10
C ARG A 38 -1.26 7.57 10.77
N ALA A 39 0.03 7.86 10.81
CA ALA A 39 0.87 7.84 9.62
C ALA A 39 1.04 6.41 9.07
N GLU A 40 1.28 5.43 9.94
CA GLU A 40 1.33 4.00 9.59
C GLU A 40 0.05 3.55 8.89
N GLU A 41 -1.12 3.86 9.45
CA GLU A 41 -2.41 3.54 8.86
C GLU A 41 -2.59 4.17 7.46
N ALA A 42 -2.15 5.42 7.27
CA ALA A 42 -2.23 6.10 5.99
C ALA A 42 -1.35 5.42 4.92
N TRP A 43 -0.11 5.06 5.27
CA TRP A 43 0.80 4.35 4.37
C TRP A 43 0.30 2.94 4.04
N THR A 44 -0.14 2.19 5.05
CA THR A 44 -0.75 0.87 4.89
C THR A 44 -1.99 0.95 3.99
N GLY A 45 -2.84 1.96 4.17
CA GLY A 45 -4.02 2.18 3.33
C GLY A 45 -3.67 2.46 1.86
N MET A 46 -2.59 3.20 1.59
CA MET A 46 -2.13 3.43 0.21
C MET A 46 -1.57 2.16 -0.45
N ALA A 47 -0.79 1.37 0.28
CA ALA A 47 -0.31 0.07 -0.20
C ALA A 47 -1.49 -0.83 -0.57
N GLN A 48 -2.48 -0.96 0.30
CA GLN A 48 -3.66 -1.79 0.06
C GLN A 48 -4.48 -1.32 -1.15
N ARG A 49 -4.60 0.00 -1.38
CA ARG A 49 -5.29 0.54 -2.56
C ARG A 49 -4.59 0.13 -3.86
N LEU A 50 -3.26 0.25 -3.90
CA LEU A 50 -2.48 -0.19 -5.06
C LEU A 50 -2.56 -1.70 -5.26
N GLU A 51 -2.44 -2.49 -4.19
CA GLU A 51 -2.59 -3.95 -4.26
C GLU A 51 -3.95 -4.38 -4.81
N ARG A 52 -5.04 -3.72 -4.37
CA ARG A 52 -6.39 -3.98 -4.89
C ARG A 52 -6.47 -3.66 -6.38
N HIS A 53 -5.89 -2.54 -6.80
CA HIS A 53 -5.88 -2.16 -8.21
C HIS A 53 -5.10 -3.18 -9.06
N GLU A 54 -3.94 -3.66 -8.60
CA GLU A 54 -3.19 -4.68 -9.33
C GLU A 54 -3.93 -6.02 -9.40
N LYS A 55 -4.59 -6.43 -8.31
CA LYS A 55 -5.44 -7.63 -8.29
C LYS A 55 -6.60 -7.52 -9.29
N LEU A 56 -7.28 -6.38 -9.32
CA LEU A 56 -8.38 -6.15 -10.26
C LEU A 56 -7.91 -6.16 -11.72
N LYS A 57 -6.73 -5.59 -12.00
CA LYS A 57 -6.14 -5.67 -13.35
C LYS A 57 -5.78 -7.09 -13.76
N ALA A 58 -5.20 -7.88 -12.86
CA ALA A 58 -4.90 -9.28 -13.13
C ALA A 58 -6.16 -10.10 -13.42
N VAL A 59 -7.29 -9.78 -12.77
CA VAL A 59 -8.59 -10.44 -12.98
C VAL A 59 -9.32 -9.93 -14.24
N ALA A 60 -9.13 -8.67 -14.65
CA ALA A 60 -9.78 -8.12 -15.84
C ALA A 60 -9.08 -8.49 -17.16
N ALA A 61 -7.77 -8.72 -17.14
CA ALA A 61 -7.00 -9.16 -18.31
C ALA A 61 -7.51 -10.45 -18.98
N PRO A 62 -7.94 -11.52 -18.27
CA PRO A 62 -8.45 -12.74 -18.92
C PRO A 62 -9.85 -12.64 -19.51
N SER A 63 -10.61 -11.54 -19.32
CA SER A 63 -12.03 -11.49 -19.72
C SER A 63 -12.33 -10.66 -20.98
N VAL A 64 -11.40 -9.82 -21.44
CA VAL A 64 -11.62 -8.95 -22.61
C VAL A 64 -11.25 -9.60 -23.95
N GLU A 65 -10.59 -10.77 -23.95
CA GLU A 65 -10.30 -11.54 -25.18
C GLU A 65 -11.47 -12.46 -25.61
N ALA A 66 -12.52 -12.62 -24.79
CA ALA A 66 -13.64 -13.52 -25.08
C ALA A 66 -14.89 -12.83 -25.67
N VAL A 67 -14.84 -11.51 -25.96
CA VAL A 67 -15.98 -10.75 -26.52
C VAL A 67 -15.67 -10.15 -27.91
N ALA A 68 -14.68 -10.71 -28.59
CA ALA A 68 -14.36 -10.36 -29.97
C ALA A 68 -14.43 -11.61 -30.86
N GLU A 69 -15.63 -12.17 -31.01
CA GLU A 69 -15.99 -13.03 -32.14
C GLU A 69 -17.40 -12.66 -32.64
#